data_AF-A0AA39KZ86-F1
#
_entry.id   AF-A0AA39KZ86-F1
#
_cell.length_a   1.000
_cell.length_b   1.000
_cell.length_c   1.000
_cell.angle_alpha   90.00
_cell.angle_beta   90.00
_cell.angle_gamma   90.00
#
_symmetry.space_group_name_H-M   'P 1'
#
loop_
_entity.id
_entity.type
_entity.pdbx_description
1 polymer ?
#
loop_
_entity_poly.entity_id
_entity_poly.type
_entity_poly.pdbx_seq_one_letter_code
_entity_poly.pdbx_strand_id
1 'polypeptide(L)'
;MNIMAKSLSTVQSDSVFSYMDGVQVKIAEAYKPPRKIALPAAYNNKFPDITKDSYDFTLEKSILEKLIEWRKVRRVNKEVRRARLKERNKREQEKLTPSPPSSALPVNDVLPLPVKVAPAPETTILTPQRLSPPVGDLQNVDFNVKNNGLDYADFDNDTSSPFDNMELKTINDMEELAQVFNSL
;
A
#
# COMPACT_ATOMS: atom_id res chain seq x y z
N MET A 1 66.16 -30.36 4.93
CA MET A 1 66.14 -29.38 3.82
C MET A 1 66.16 -27.98 4.44
N ASN A 2 67.32 -27.32 4.42
CA ASN A 2 67.48 -26.01 5.04
C ASN A 2 66.94 -24.93 4.10
N ILE A 3 65.99 -24.12 4.58
CA ILE A 3 65.43 -23.01 3.83
C ILE A 3 66.39 -21.83 3.96
N MET A 4 67.04 -21.46 2.84
CA MET A 4 67.87 -20.26 2.74
C MET A 4 67.06 -19.03 3.17
N ALA A 5 67.53 -18.33 4.20
CA ALA A 5 67.09 -16.97 4.48
C ALA A 5 67.52 -16.08 3.30
N LYS A 6 66.55 -15.52 2.61
CA LYS A 6 66.76 -14.59 1.50
C LYS A 6 67.39 -13.32 2.08
N SER A 7 68.65 -13.07 1.74
CA SER A 7 69.33 -11.83 2.10
C SER A 7 68.57 -10.66 1.46
N LEU A 8 68.02 -9.79 2.31
CA LEU A 8 67.61 -8.47 1.87
C LEU A 8 68.89 -7.74 1.50
N SER A 9 69.02 -7.39 0.22
CA SER A 9 70.08 -6.53 -0.27
C SER A 9 69.95 -5.17 0.42
N THR A 10 70.70 -4.99 1.50
CA THR A 10 71.10 -3.68 2.00
C THR A 10 71.79 -2.98 0.84
N VAL A 11 71.09 -2.04 0.21
CA VAL A 11 71.72 -1.04 -0.64
C VAL A 11 72.74 -0.35 0.25
N GLN A 12 74.01 -0.61 -0.01
CA GLN A 12 75.13 0.11 0.59
C GLN A 12 75.08 1.54 0.06
N SER A 13 74.27 2.38 0.70
CA SER A 13 74.50 3.81 0.71
C SER A 13 75.63 4.04 1.69
N ASP A 14 76.80 4.37 1.16
CA ASP A 14 78.00 4.69 1.92
C ASP A 14 77.65 5.57 3.12
N SER A 15 78.08 5.10 4.28
CA SER A 15 77.83 5.68 5.60
C SER A 15 78.50 7.05 5.71
N VAL A 16 77.91 8.07 5.10
CA VAL A 16 78.05 9.44 5.59
C VAL A 16 77.30 9.43 6.91
N PHE A 17 78.03 9.32 8.03
CA PHE A 17 77.48 9.56 9.35
C PHE A 17 76.75 10.90 9.31
N SER A 18 75.43 10.87 9.19
CA SER A 18 74.64 12.08 9.20
C SER A 18 74.81 12.67 10.60
N TYR A 19 75.20 13.94 10.70
CA TYR A 19 75.38 14.61 11.98
C TYR A 19 74.11 14.55 12.88
N MET A 20 72.96 14.21 12.29
CA MET A 20 71.69 13.99 12.98
C MET A 20 71.49 12.55 13.48
N ASP A 21 72.36 11.61 13.12
CA ASP A 21 72.25 10.19 13.45
C ASP A 21 72.63 10.00 14.93
N GLY A 22 71.64 9.63 15.75
CA GLY A 22 71.75 9.60 17.22
C GLY A 22 71.10 10.78 17.95
N VAL A 23 70.60 11.80 17.22
CA VAL A 23 69.79 12.86 17.83
C VAL A 23 68.38 12.33 18.10
N GLN A 24 67.97 12.31 19.37
CA GLN A 24 66.62 11.89 19.76
C GLN A 24 65.59 12.95 19.36
N VAL A 25 64.86 12.69 18.28
CA VAL A 25 63.78 13.56 17.81
C VAL A 25 62.41 13.00 18.23
N LYS A 26 61.50 13.88 18.62
CA LYS A 26 60.09 13.54 18.86
C LYS A 26 59.28 13.97 17.65
N ILE A 27 58.85 12.99 16.86
CA ILE A 27 58.00 13.25 15.68
C ILE A 27 56.56 13.45 16.17
N ALA A 28 56.00 14.62 15.91
CA ALA A 28 54.59 14.90 16.19
C ALA A 28 53.67 14.07 15.28
N GLU A 29 52.44 13.78 15.74
CA GLU A 29 51.48 12.97 14.99
C GLU A 29 51.18 13.52 13.58
N ALA A 30 51.23 14.84 13.40
CA ALA A 30 51.03 15.52 12.12
C ALA A 30 52.05 15.14 11.03
N TYR A 31 53.22 14.63 11.41
CA TYR A 31 54.28 14.23 10.48
C TYR A 31 54.41 12.70 10.37
N LYS A 32 53.54 11.95 11.05
CA LYS A 32 53.46 10.49 10.84
C LYS A 32 52.76 10.21 9.52
N PRO A 33 53.21 9.21 8.75
CA PRO A 33 52.46 8.77 7.57
C PRO A 33 51.00 8.44 7.92
N PRO A 34 50.02 8.82 7.09
CA PRO A 34 48.62 8.51 7.32
C PRO A 34 48.38 7.00 7.54
N ARG A 35 47.47 6.67 8.44
CA ARG A 35 47.11 5.26 8.69
C ARG A 35 46.51 4.65 7.43
N LYS A 36 46.89 3.41 7.12
CA LYS A 36 46.28 2.64 6.03
C LYS A 36 44.85 2.28 6.43
N ILE A 37 43.90 2.54 5.54
CA ILE A 37 42.51 2.11 5.70
C ILE A 37 42.48 0.61 5.44
N ALA A 38 41.98 -0.17 6.40
CA ALA A 38 41.79 -1.61 6.27
C ALA A 38 40.36 -1.96 6.68
N LEU A 39 39.85 -3.07 6.18
CA LEU A 39 38.57 -3.60 6.61
C LEU A 39 38.64 -3.96 8.12
N PRO A 40 37.54 -3.78 8.88
CA PRO A 40 37.48 -4.22 10.26
C PRO A 40 37.86 -5.70 10.40
N ALA A 41 38.51 -6.07 11.50
CA ALA A 41 39.02 -7.42 11.72
C ALA A 41 37.96 -8.52 11.56
N ALA A 42 36.69 -8.21 11.79
CA ALA A 42 35.55 -9.09 11.57
C ALA A 42 35.45 -9.63 10.13
N TYR A 43 35.87 -8.85 9.13
CA TYR A 43 35.80 -9.23 7.71
C TYR A 43 37.00 -10.07 7.25
N ASN A 44 38.02 -10.26 8.09
CA ASN A 44 39.15 -11.13 7.78
C ASN A 44 38.85 -12.62 8.03
N ASN A 45 37.74 -12.92 8.71
CA ASN A 45 37.28 -14.28 8.94
C ASN A 45 36.32 -14.67 7.81
N LYS A 46 36.81 -15.55 6.92
CA LYS A 46 36.10 -16.30 5.86
C LYS A 46 34.65 -15.84 5.63
N PHE A 47 34.45 -15.08 4.56
CA PHE A 47 33.11 -14.81 4.05
C PHE A 47 32.33 -16.13 3.91
N PRO A 48 31.03 -16.14 4.21
CA PRO A 48 30.20 -17.30 3.94
C PRO A 48 30.35 -17.69 2.47
N ASP A 49 30.38 -18.98 2.21
CA ASP A 49 30.50 -19.50 0.86
C ASP A 49 29.20 -19.20 0.11
N ILE A 50 29.21 -18.09 -0.63
CA ILE A 50 28.06 -17.55 -1.38
C ILE A 50 27.50 -18.59 -2.36
N THR A 51 28.32 -19.58 -2.76
CA THR A 51 27.86 -20.69 -3.63
C THR A 51 26.80 -21.57 -2.96
N LYS A 52 26.70 -21.54 -1.63
CA LYS A 52 25.71 -22.29 -0.84
C LYS A 52 24.38 -21.56 -0.68
N ASP A 53 24.36 -20.25 -0.92
CA ASP A 53 23.14 -19.44 -0.87
C ASP A 53 22.44 -19.48 -2.24
N SER A 54 22.03 -20.68 -2.67
CA SER A 54 21.24 -20.84 -3.89
C SER A 54 19.75 -20.62 -3.58
N TYR A 55 19.16 -19.61 -4.20
CA TYR A 55 17.74 -19.32 -4.03
C TYR A 55 16.85 -20.24 -4.89
N ASP A 56 15.87 -20.90 -4.29
CA ASP A 56 15.11 -22.00 -4.93
C ASP A 56 13.80 -21.58 -5.63
N PHE A 57 13.44 -20.30 -5.58
CA PHE A 57 12.25 -19.69 -6.20
C PHE A 57 10.92 -20.43 -5.92
N THR A 58 10.86 -21.23 -4.87
CA THR A 58 9.68 -22.06 -4.56
C THR A 58 8.50 -21.19 -4.17
N LEU A 59 8.75 -20.16 -3.37
CA LEU A 59 7.77 -19.19 -2.91
C LEU A 59 7.15 -18.40 -4.06
N GLU A 60 7.96 -17.89 -4.99
CA GLU A 60 7.52 -17.11 -6.15
C GLU A 60 6.55 -17.90 -7.00
N LYS A 61 6.89 -19.16 -7.27
CA LYS A 61 6.03 -20.06 -8.04
C LYS A 61 4.68 -20.25 -7.35
N SER A 62 4.69 -20.47 -6.04
CA SER A 62 3.45 -20.62 -5.25
C SER A 62 2.59 -19.35 -5.25
N ILE A 63 3.21 -18.18 -5.13
CA ILE A 63 2.52 -16.89 -5.13
C ILE A 63 1.91 -16.62 -6.50
N LEU A 64 2.62 -16.90 -7.59
CA LEU A 64 2.13 -16.72 -8.94
C LEU A 64 0.91 -17.60 -9.23
N GLU A 65 0.94 -18.85 -8.79
CA GLU A 65 -0.20 -19.76 -8.93
C GLU A 65 -1.44 -19.23 -8.18
N LYS A 66 -1.27 -18.84 -6.92
CA LYS A 66 -2.35 -18.25 -6.10
C LYS A 66 -2.92 -16.98 -6.72
N LEU A 67 -2.06 -16.13 -7.28
CA LEU A 67 -2.49 -14.90 -7.92
C LEU A 67 -3.35 -15.15 -9.17
N ILE A 68 -3.03 -16.21 -9.93
CA ILE A 68 -3.84 -16.65 -11.07
C ILE A 68 -5.21 -17.15 -10.60
N GLU A 69 -5.27 -17.96 -9.54
CA GLU A 69 -6.52 -18.43 -8.94
C GLU A 69 -7.40 -17.25 -8.50
N TRP A 70 -6.84 -16.30 -7.75
CA TRP A 70 -7.58 -15.11 -7.28
C TRP A 70 -8.08 -14.24 -8.43
N ARG A 71 -7.30 -14.13 -9.52
CA ARG A 71 -7.74 -13.42 -10.72
C ARG A 71 -8.95 -14.12 -11.37
N LYS A 72 -8.98 -15.46 -11.40
CA LYS A 72 -10.13 -16.23 -11.89
C LYS A 72 -11.35 -16.01 -11.01
N VAL A 73 -11.21 -16.16 -9.69
CA VAL A 73 -12.30 -15.96 -8.72
C VAL A 73 -12.89 -14.55 -8.84
N ARG A 74 -12.04 -13.51 -8.89
CA ARG A 74 -12.49 -12.12 -9.03
C ARG A 74 -13.23 -11.87 -10.34
N ARG A 75 -12.80 -12.49 -11.44
CA ARG A 75 -13.49 -12.40 -12.75
C ARG A 75 -14.88 -13.01 -12.67
N VAL A 76 -14.99 -14.24 -12.16
CA VAL A 76 -16.27 -14.93 -11.96
C VAL A 76 -17.19 -14.10 -11.07
N ASN A 77 -16.71 -13.62 -9.92
CA ASN A 77 -17.51 -12.80 -9.02
C ASN A 77 -17.96 -11.47 -9.66
N LYS A 78 -17.13 -10.88 -10.53
CA LYS A 78 -17.50 -9.68 -11.30
C LYS A 78 -18.59 -9.98 -12.33
N GLU A 79 -18.48 -11.11 -13.04
CA GLU A 79 -19.46 -11.56 -14.02
C GLU A 79 -20.80 -11.90 -13.37
N VAL A 80 -20.79 -12.63 -12.25
CA VAL A 80 -22.00 -12.94 -11.45
C VAL A 80 -22.71 -11.65 -11.03
N ARG A 81 -21.98 -10.68 -10.47
CA ARG A 81 -22.57 -9.38 -10.10
C ARG A 81 -23.14 -8.64 -11.31
N ARG A 82 -22.44 -8.66 -12.44
CA ARG A 82 -22.91 -8.02 -13.68
C ARG A 82 -24.18 -8.69 -14.21
N ALA A 83 -24.29 -10.01 -14.12
CA ALA A 83 -25.46 -10.76 -14.51
C ALA A 83 -26.67 -10.40 -13.63
N ARG A 84 -26.50 -10.41 -12.30
CA ARG A 84 -27.53 -9.98 -11.33
C ARG A 84 -28.05 -8.57 -11.62
N LEU A 85 -27.14 -7.64 -11.89
CA LEU A 85 -27.52 -6.25 -12.19
C LEU A 85 -28.26 -6.11 -13.53
N LYS A 86 -27.82 -6.83 -14.57
CA LYS A 86 -28.49 -6.84 -15.88
C LYS A 86 -29.91 -7.37 -15.80
N GLU A 87 -30.11 -8.45 -15.05
CA GLU A 87 -31.43 -9.04 -14.85
C GLU A 87 -32.36 -8.08 -14.11
N ARG A 88 -31.88 -7.44 -13.04
CA ARG A 88 -32.64 -6.39 -12.35
C ARG A 88 -33.03 -5.26 -13.30
N ASN A 89 -32.07 -4.70 -14.04
CA ASN A 89 -32.35 -3.61 -14.98
C ASN A 89 -33.32 -4.00 -16.09
N LYS A 90 -33.28 -5.25 -16.59
CA LYS A 90 -34.24 -5.74 -17.58
C LYS A 90 -35.66 -5.81 -17.00
N ARG A 91 -35.82 -6.32 -15.78
CA ARG A 91 -37.11 -6.35 -15.07
C ARG A 91 -37.68 -4.95 -14.84
N GLU A 92 -36.83 -3.99 -14.48
CA GLU A 92 -37.24 -2.58 -14.33
C GLU A 92 -37.68 -1.97 -15.68
N GLN A 93 -36.96 -2.24 -16.78
CA GLN A 93 -37.35 -1.78 -18.12
C GLN A 93 -38.68 -2.39 -18.58
N GLU A 94 -38.90 -3.69 -18.34
CA GLU A 94 -40.15 -4.37 -18.67
C GLU A 94 -41.33 -3.85 -17.84
N LYS A 95 -41.11 -3.50 -16.57
CA LYS A 95 -42.13 -2.84 -15.72
C LYS A 95 -42.49 -1.43 -16.17
N LEU A 96 -41.54 -0.70 -16.78
CA LEU A 96 -41.75 0.67 -17.28
C LEU A 96 -42.46 0.74 -18.64
N THR A 97 -42.69 -0.40 -19.31
CA THR A 97 -43.39 -0.45 -20.60
C THR A 97 -44.78 -1.09 -20.50
N PRO A 98 -45.85 -0.30 -20.33
CA PRO A 98 -47.17 -0.61 -20.84
C PRO A 98 -47.49 0.22 -22.12
N SER A 99 -48.17 -0.45 -23.07
CA SER A 99 -48.69 -0.05 -24.41
C SER A 99 -49.19 1.41 -24.65
N PRO A 100 -49.18 1.92 -25.92
CA PRO A 100 -49.47 3.33 -26.32
C PRO A 100 -51.00 3.63 -26.43
N PRO A 101 -51.49 4.91 -26.40
CA PRO A 101 -51.38 5.86 -27.53
C PRO A 101 -51.29 7.38 -27.21
N SER A 102 -50.80 8.14 -28.20
CA SER A 102 -51.26 9.48 -28.62
C SER A 102 -51.21 10.67 -27.63
N SER A 103 -50.24 11.57 -27.80
CA SER A 103 -50.51 12.91 -28.38
C SER A 103 -49.24 13.78 -28.30
N ALA A 104 -48.94 14.43 -29.42
CA ALA A 104 -47.80 15.27 -29.65
C ALA A 104 -47.86 16.62 -28.88
N LEU A 105 -46.69 17.28 -28.86
CA LEU A 105 -46.39 18.72 -28.67
C LEU A 105 -45.93 19.16 -27.27
N PRO A 106 -45.15 20.26 -27.16
CA PRO A 106 -43.85 20.48 -27.78
C PRO A 106 -42.79 20.97 -26.75
N VAL A 107 -41.54 20.95 -27.21
CA VAL A 107 -40.33 21.54 -26.60
C VAL A 107 -40.60 22.96 -26.07
N ASN A 108 -40.25 23.23 -24.81
CA ASN A 108 -40.05 24.59 -24.31
C ASN A 108 -38.75 24.65 -23.50
N ASP A 109 -37.69 25.07 -24.19
CA ASP A 109 -36.47 25.65 -23.63
C ASP A 109 -36.77 27.03 -23.05
N VAL A 110 -36.71 27.23 -21.73
CA VAL A 110 -36.51 28.56 -21.12
C VAL A 110 -35.74 28.46 -19.77
N LEU A 111 -34.45 28.79 -19.86
CA LEU A 111 -33.56 29.51 -18.91
C LEU A 111 -33.28 28.98 -17.47
N PRO A 112 -31.98 28.85 -17.09
CA PRO A 112 -31.57 28.68 -15.70
C PRO A 112 -31.46 30.03 -14.96
N LEU A 113 -31.98 30.11 -13.74
CA LEU A 113 -31.77 31.26 -12.85
C LEU A 113 -30.31 31.27 -12.33
N PRO A 114 -29.62 32.43 -12.29
CA PRO A 114 -28.29 32.53 -11.70
C PRO A 114 -28.44 32.72 -10.18
N VAL A 115 -28.40 31.61 -9.43
CA VAL A 115 -28.18 31.69 -7.98
C VAL A 115 -26.71 32.03 -7.74
N LYS A 116 -26.44 33.28 -7.36
CA LYS A 116 -25.15 33.67 -6.78
C LYS A 116 -24.99 32.95 -5.44
N VAL A 117 -24.40 31.77 -5.46
CA VAL A 117 -23.92 31.10 -4.24
C VAL A 117 -22.53 31.66 -3.94
N ALA A 118 -22.37 32.24 -2.76
CA ALA A 118 -21.07 32.64 -2.22
C ALA A 118 -20.09 31.44 -2.22
N PRO A 119 -18.77 31.64 -2.39
CA PRO A 119 -17.82 30.54 -2.36
C PRO A 119 -17.87 29.86 -0.99
N ALA A 120 -18.45 28.65 -0.95
CA ALA A 120 -18.39 27.79 0.20
C ALA A 120 -16.92 27.39 0.42
N PRO A 121 -16.39 27.46 1.65
CA PRO A 121 -15.02 27.03 1.91
C PRO A 121 -14.87 25.55 1.55
N GLU A 122 -13.76 25.26 0.88
CA GLU A 122 -13.46 23.98 0.25
C GLU A 122 -13.67 22.80 1.21
N THR A 123 -14.35 21.80 0.66
CA THR A 123 -14.73 20.53 1.25
C THR A 123 -13.51 19.72 1.69
N THR A 124 -12.97 20.04 2.87
CA THR A 124 -11.91 19.25 3.53
C THR A 124 -12.47 18.03 4.28
N ILE A 125 -13.80 17.86 4.32
CA ILE A 125 -14.50 16.87 5.15
C ILE A 125 -14.48 15.45 4.54
N LEU A 126 -14.07 15.30 3.27
CA LEU A 126 -14.09 14.01 2.56
C LEU A 126 -12.70 13.42 2.27
N THR A 127 -11.62 14.05 2.73
CA THR A 127 -10.27 13.49 2.58
C THR A 127 -9.88 12.80 3.89
N PRO A 128 -9.63 11.47 3.90
CA PRO A 128 -9.16 10.80 5.10
C PRO A 128 -7.81 11.40 5.50
N GLN A 129 -7.75 11.96 6.71
CA GLN A 129 -6.52 12.49 7.27
C GLN A 129 -5.53 11.33 7.47
N ARG A 130 -4.40 11.37 6.76
CA ARG A 130 -3.32 10.38 6.95
C ARG A 130 -2.72 10.58 8.34
N LEU A 131 -2.86 9.58 9.20
CA LEU A 131 -2.14 9.51 10.47
C LEU A 131 -0.66 9.31 10.17
N SER A 132 0.22 10.13 10.76
CA SER A 132 1.66 9.90 10.72
C SER A 132 1.99 8.57 11.41
N PRO A 133 2.98 7.80 10.95
CA PRO A 133 3.42 6.60 11.66
C PRO A 133 3.86 6.97 13.08
N PRO A 134 3.52 6.17 14.11
CA PRO A 134 4.06 6.39 15.45
C PRO A 134 5.58 6.24 15.38
N VAL A 135 6.29 7.33 15.69
CA VAL A 135 7.73 7.31 15.98
C VAL A 135 7.86 6.71 17.38
N GLY A 136 8.01 5.39 17.44
CA GLY A 136 8.22 4.67 18.70
C GLY A 136 8.07 3.16 18.52
N ASP A 137 9.22 2.47 18.54
CA ASP A 137 9.42 1.03 18.75
C ASP A 137 8.64 0.02 17.88
N LEU A 138 9.19 -0.23 16.69
CA LEU A 138 9.04 -1.52 16.00
C LEU A 138 9.99 -2.57 16.61
N GLN A 139 9.81 -2.92 17.87
CA GLN A 139 10.41 -4.11 18.47
C GLN A 139 9.30 -4.91 19.17
N ASN A 140 9.09 -6.15 18.72
CA ASN A 140 8.03 -7.09 19.11
C ASN A 140 6.61 -6.76 18.62
N VAL A 141 6.37 -7.02 17.33
CA VAL A 141 5.05 -7.52 16.92
C VAL A 141 5.13 -9.04 17.02
N ASP A 142 4.96 -9.55 18.24
CA ASP A 142 4.80 -10.97 18.50
C ASP A 142 3.62 -11.49 17.67
N PHE A 143 3.83 -12.57 16.92
CA PHE A 143 2.80 -13.29 16.16
C PHE A 143 1.80 -14.03 17.06
N ASN A 144 1.41 -13.44 18.20
CA ASN A 144 0.40 -14.00 19.08
C ASN A 144 -0.99 -13.46 18.71
N VAL A 145 -1.45 -13.88 17.54
CA VAL A 145 -2.79 -13.62 17.00
C VAL A 145 -3.89 -14.39 17.78
N LYS A 146 -3.53 -15.19 18.79
CA LYS A 146 -4.47 -16.12 19.44
C LYS A 146 -5.32 -15.53 20.57
N ASN A 147 -5.09 -14.29 20.98
CA ASN A 147 -5.75 -13.73 22.18
C ASN A 147 -6.67 -12.53 21.95
N ASN A 148 -6.77 -12.03 20.71
CA ASN A 148 -7.75 -11.00 20.41
C ASN A 148 -8.91 -11.70 19.73
N GLY A 149 -10.08 -11.73 20.38
CA GLY A 149 -11.34 -12.26 19.86
C GLY A 149 -11.87 -11.44 18.67
N LEU A 150 -11.03 -11.31 17.65
CA LEU A 150 -11.35 -10.72 16.37
C LEU A 150 -12.01 -11.85 15.58
N ASP A 151 -13.34 -11.86 15.59
CA ASP A 151 -14.10 -12.69 14.68
C ASP A 151 -13.90 -12.15 13.26
N TYR A 152 -13.47 -13.00 12.34
CA TYR A 152 -13.33 -12.63 10.94
C TYR A 152 -14.70 -12.38 10.28
N ALA A 153 -15.79 -12.90 10.88
CA ALA A 153 -17.15 -12.59 10.47
C ALA A 153 -17.54 -11.13 10.73
N ASP A 154 -16.92 -10.43 11.68
CA ASP A 154 -17.17 -8.99 11.92
C ASP A 154 -16.71 -8.11 10.75
N PHE A 155 -15.87 -8.65 9.86
CA PHE A 155 -15.39 -7.98 8.65
C PHE A 155 -16.10 -8.44 7.38
N ASP A 156 -17.01 -9.41 7.47
CA ASP A 156 -17.87 -9.74 6.34
C ASP A 156 -18.83 -8.58 6.12
N ASN A 157 -18.58 -7.81 5.05
CA ASN A 157 -19.44 -6.70 4.66
C ASN A 157 -20.86 -7.24 4.45
N ASP A 158 -21.81 -6.76 5.24
CA ASP A 158 -23.22 -6.84 4.89
C ASP A 158 -23.40 -6.13 3.54
N THR A 159 -23.41 -6.93 2.47
CA THR A 159 -23.49 -6.41 1.10
C THR A 159 -24.91 -6.03 0.71
N SER A 160 -25.87 -6.15 1.64
CA SER A 160 -27.20 -5.62 1.44
C SER A 160 -27.08 -4.10 1.30
N SER A 161 -27.66 -3.57 0.21
CA SER A 161 -27.74 -2.12 0.07
C SER A 161 -28.59 -1.61 1.24
N PRO A 162 -28.21 -0.51 1.93
CA PRO A 162 -29.02 0.06 3.01
C PRO A 162 -30.43 0.48 2.57
N PHE A 163 -30.68 0.47 1.25
CA PHE A 163 -31.97 0.76 0.64
C PHE A 163 -32.71 -0.49 0.12
N ASP A 164 -32.13 -1.70 0.20
CA ASP A 164 -32.76 -2.93 -0.34
C ASP A 164 -34.03 -3.32 0.44
N ASN A 165 -34.16 -2.94 1.71
CA ASN A 165 -35.34 -3.19 2.54
C ASN A 165 -36.36 -2.04 2.53
N MET A 166 -36.12 -0.99 1.74
CA MET A 166 -37.00 0.17 1.69
C MET A 166 -38.11 -0.05 0.66
N GLU A 167 -39.26 -0.55 1.11
CA GLU A 167 -40.48 -0.52 0.32
C GLU A 167 -41.04 0.91 0.28
N LEU A 168 -41.10 1.51 -0.92
CA LEU A 168 -41.72 2.81 -1.11
C LEU A 168 -43.22 2.69 -0.84
N LYS A 169 -43.69 3.34 0.22
CA LYS A 169 -45.13 3.55 0.43
C LYS A 169 -45.53 4.77 -0.38
N THR A 170 -46.39 4.59 -1.38
CA THR A 170 -47.06 5.71 -2.04
C THR A 170 -48.18 6.18 -1.12
N ILE A 171 -48.20 7.46 -0.78
CA ILE A 171 -49.31 8.06 -0.04
C ILE A 171 -50.58 7.99 -0.89
N ASN A 172 -51.68 7.55 -0.30
CA ASN A 172 -52.97 7.48 -1.00
C ASN A 172 -53.68 8.82 -0.79
N ASP A 173 -53.45 9.77 -1.71
CA ASP A 173 -54.00 11.13 -1.63
C ASP A 173 -55.53 11.13 -1.34
N MET A 174 -56.27 10.17 -1.88
CA MET A 174 -57.72 10.05 -1.66
C MET A 174 -58.12 9.66 -0.24
N GLU A 175 -57.33 8.80 0.42
CA GLU A 175 -57.57 8.39 1.81
C GLU A 175 -57.15 9.49 2.79
N GLU A 176 -56.02 10.16 2.51
CA GLU A 176 -55.55 11.32 3.28
C GLU A 176 -56.58 12.46 3.25
N LEU A 177 -57.11 12.76 2.07
CA LEU A 177 -58.16 13.77 1.93
C LEU A 177 -59.41 13.38 2.72
N ALA A 178 -59.81 12.11 2.71
CA ALA A 178 -60.95 11.63 3.48
C ALA A 178 -60.73 11.79 5.00
N GLN A 179 -59.50 11.59 5.48
CA GLN A 179 -59.15 11.78 6.90
C GLN A 179 -59.29 13.24 7.36
N VAL A 180 -58.89 14.21 6.52
CA VAL A 180 -59.08 15.64 6.81
C VAL A 180 -60.57 15.99 6.88
N PHE A 181 -61.39 15.48 5.96
CA PHE A 181 -62.83 15.72 6.00
C PHE A 181 -63.53 15.04 7.20
N ASN A 182 -63.04 13.89 7.64
CA ASN A 182 -63.58 13.18 8.80
C ASN A 182 -63.09 13.72 10.16
N SER A 183 -62.08 14.61 10.16
CA SER A 183 -61.56 15.27 11.37
C SER A 183 -62.12 16.68 11.57
N LEU A 184 -63.04 17.11 10.70
CA LEU A 184 -63.83 18.34 10.80
C LEU A 184 -65.24 18.06 11.35
#